data_AF-A0A398CX36-F1
#
_entry.id   AF-A0A398CX36-F1
#
_cell.length_a   1.000
_cell.length_b   1.000
_cell.length_c   1.000
_cell.angle_alpha   90.00
_cell.angle_beta   90.00
_cell.angle_gamma   90.00
#
_symmetry.space_group_name_H-M   'P 1'
#
loop_
_entity.id
_entity.type
_entity.pdbx_description
1 polymer ?
#
loop_
_entity_poly.entity_id
_entity_poly.type
_entity_poly.pdbx_seq_one_letter_code
_entity_poly.pdbx_strand_id
1 'polypeptide(L)' 'MDIGFADDNVIPQWAKSSVEAARKEGIVSGRNGNQFVPNGTATRAEAIVILLNTLSKL' A
#
# COMPACT_ATOMS: atom_id res chain seq x y z
N MET A 1 3.04 -1.29 -15.39
CA MET A 1 2.31 -0.25 -14.64
C MET A 1 3.22 0.26 -13.56
N ASP A 2 3.45 1.57 -13.55
CA ASP A 2 4.18 2.26 -12.48
C ASP A 2 3.15 2.75 -11.46
N ILE A 3 3.23 2.25 -10.22
CA ILE A 3 2.30 2.59 -9.13
C ILE A 3 2.75 3.86 -8.40
N GLY A 4 3.99 4.32 -8.60
CA GLY A 4 4.53 5.52 -7.95
C GLY A 4 5.19 5.25 -6.59
N PHE A 5 5.42 3.98 -6.22
CA PHE A 5 6.29 3.60 -5.10
C PHE A 5 7.71 3.31 -5.61
N ALA A 6 8.73 3.63 -4.82
CA ALA A 6 10.13 3.45 -5.18
C ALA A 6 10.53 1.97 -5.39
N ASP A 7 9.78 1.04 -4.82
CA ASP A 7 9.97 -0.41 -4.91
C ASP A 7 8.88 -1.10 -5.74
N ASP A 8 8.24 -0.38 -6.68
CA ASP A 8 7.19 -0.92 -7.53
C ASP A 8 7.65 -2.07 -8.45
N ASN A 9 8.96 -2.17 -8.70
CA ASN A 9 9.56 -3.27 -9.46
C ASN A 9 9.48 -4.63 -8.73
N VAL A 10 9.32 -4.64 -7.41
CA VAL A 10 9.21 -5.87 -6.61
C VAL A 10 7.77 -6.16 -6.13
N ILE A 11 6.80 -5.31 -6.51
CA ILE A 11 5.38 -5.59 -6.26
C ILE A 11 4.89 -6.66 -7.23
N PRO A 12 4.37 -7.81 -6.75
CA PRO A 12 3.88 -8.86 -7.62
C PRO A 12 2.79 -8.37 -8.57
N GLN A 13 2.81 -8.85 -9.82
CA GLN A 13 1.91 -8.38 -10.88
C GLN A 13 0.43 -8.48 -10.51
N TRP A 14 0.03 -9.52 -9.78
CA TRP A 14 -1.34 -9.73 -9.32
C TRP A 14 -1.79 -8.68 -8.28
N ALA A 15 -0.86 -8.11 -7.52
CA ALA A 15 -1.15 -7.15 -6.45
C ALA A 15 -1.21 -5.71 -6.98
N LYS A 16 -0.59 -5.44 -8.15
CA LYS A 16 -0.38 -4.08 -8.65
C LYS A 16 -1.66 -3.25 -8.74
N SER A 17 -2.74 -3.81 -9.27
CA SER A 17 -4.02 -3.09 -9.37
C SER A 17 -4.62 -2.75 -8.01
N SER A 18 -4.58 -3.69 -7.06
CA SER A 18 -5.07 -3.47 -5.69
C SER A 18 -4.24 -2.44 -4.93
N VAL A 19 -2.91 -2.48 -5.07
CA VAL A 19 -2.01 -1.52 -4.42
C VAL A 19 -2.21 -0.13 -5.01
N GLU A 20 -2.36 -0.01 -6.33
CA GLU A 20 -2.62 1.28 -6.96
C GLU A 20 -3.95 1.89 -6.49
N ALA A 21 -5.02 1.09 -6.44
CA ALA A 21 -6.32 1.54 -5.92
C ALA A 21 -6.20 2.01 -4.46
N ALA A 22 -5.59 1.21 -3.60
CA ALA A 22 -5.39 1.55 -2.20
C ALA A 22 -4.56 2.84 -2.02
N ARG A 23 -3.56 3.07 -2.88
CA ARG A 23 -2.76 4.31 -2.86
C ARG A 23 -3.59 5.52 -3.30
N LYS A 24 -4.35 5.40 -4.40
CA LYS A 24 -5.19 6.49 -4.92
C LYS A 24 -6.27 6.91 -3.94
N GLU A 25 -6.85 5.95 -3.23
CA GLU A 25 -7.84 6.20 -2.18
C GLU A 25 -7.24 6.73 -0.87
N GLY A 26 -5.90 6.81 -0.76
CA GLY A 26 -5.22 7.22 0.46
C GLY A 26 -5.32 6.19 1.59
N ILE A 27 -5.65 4.93 1.27
CA ILE A 27 -5.69 3.83 2.23
C ILE A 27 -4.26 3.43 2.63
N VAL A 28 -3.33 3.44 1.66
CA VAL A 28 -1.91 3.15 1.88
C VAL A 28 -1.03 4.30 1.38
N SER A 29 -0.11 4.76 2.23
CA SER A 29 0.83 5.86 1.91
C SER A 29 2.28 5.42 1.77
N GLY A 30 2.59 4.13 2.00
CA GLY A 30 3.95 3.61 2.02
C GLY A 30 4.74 4.00 3.28
N ARG A 31 5.99 3.57 3.32
CA ARG A 31 6.97 3.82 4.39
C ARG A 31 8.02 4.82 3.93
N ASN A 32 9.02 5.05 4.79
CA ASN A 32 10.21 5.86 4.48
C ASN A 32 10.80 5.49 3.11
N GLY A 33 11.24 6.51 2.37
CA GLY A 33 11.75 6.33 1.01
C GLY A 33 10.66 6.05 -0.02
N ASN A 34 9.38 6.31 0.29
CA ASN A 34 8.24 6.09 -0.60
C ASN A 34 8.13 4.61 -1.04
N GLN A 35 8.28 3.69 -0.10
CA GLN A 35 8.26 2.24 -0.36
C GLN A 35 6.96 1.59 0.10
N PHE A 36 6.41 0.68 -0.69
CA PHE A 36 5.26 -0.14 -0.31
C PHE A 36 5.67 -1.34 0.57
N VAL A 37 6.86 -1.89 0.34
CA VAL A 37 7.44 -3.05 1.03
C VAL A 37 6.59 -4.32 0.87
N PRO A 38 6.38 -4.82 -0.37
CA PRO A 38 5.42 -5.88 -0.68
C PRO A 38 5.72 -7.23 -0.01
N ASN A 39 6.98 -7.51 0.31
CA ASN A 39 7.43 -8.75 0.94
C ASN A 39 7.70 -8.59 2.44
N GLY A 40 7.42 -7.41 3.01
CA GLY A 40 7.58 -7.14 4.43
C GLY A 40 6.34 -7.52 5.23
N THR A 41 6.47 -7.52 6.55
CA THR A 41 5.34 -7.67 7.47
C THR A 41 4.81 -6.31 7.88
N ALA A 42 3.48 -6.19 7.96
CA ALA A 42 2.83 -5.08 8.62
C ALA A 42 2.85 -5.28 10.15
N THR A 43 3.11 -4.21 10.88
CA THR A 43 2.89 -4.17 12.32
C THR A 43 1.38 -4.11 12.61
N ARG A 44 1.00 -4.42 13.86
CA ARG A 44 -0.40 -4.28 14.32
C ARG A 44 -0.93 -2.85 14.12
N ALA A 45 -0.10 -1.85 14.39
CA ALA A 45 -0.47 -0.44 14.23
C ALA A 45 -0.74 -0.11 12.75
N GLU A 46 0.15 -0.51 11.84
CA GLU A 46 -0.05 -0.30 10.39
C GLU A 46 -1.30 -1.00 9.88
N ALA A 47 -1.54 -2.25 10.30
CA ALA A 47 -2.74 -2.99 9.92
C ALA A 47 -4.04 -2.28 10.39
N ILE A 48 -4.06 -1.75 11.61
CA ILE A 48 -5.21 -0.99 12.15
C ILE A 48 -5.41 0.31 11.38
N VAL A 49 -4.34 1.03 11.03
CA VAL A 49 -4.42 2.26 10.24
C VAL A 49 -5.02 1.98 8.86
N ILE A 50 -4.55 0.92 8.17
CA ILE A 50 -5.10 0.52 6.87
C ILE A 50 -6.59 0.19 6.99
N LEU A 51 -6.99 -0.55 8.02
CA LEU A 51 -8.39 -0.89 8.26
C LEU A 51 -9.24 0.37 8.52
N LEU A 52 -8.78 1.28 9.38
CA LEU A 52 -9.49 2.52 9.68
C LEU A 52 -9.66 3.40 8.44
N ASN A 53 -8.59 3.55 7.65
CA ASN A 53 -8.64 4.30 6.40
C ASN A 53 -9.64 3.66 5.43
N THR A 54 -9.65 2.33 5.30
CA THR A 54 -10.61 1.61 4.46
C THR A 54 -12.05 1.85 4.91
N LEU A 55 -12.32 1.73 6.21
CA LEU A 55 -13.66 1.96 6.76
C LEU A 55 -14.14 3.41 6.56
N SER A 56 -13.24 4.39 6.57
CA SER A 56 -13.60 5.79 6.31
C SER A 56 -13.98 6.10 4.86
N LYS A 57 -13.80 5.14 3.93
CA LYS A 57 -14.12 5.27 2.51
C LYS A 57 -15.44 4.60 2.12
N LEU A 58 -16.07 3.90 3.07
CA LEU A 58 -17.43 3.38 2.96
C LEU A 58 -18.45 4.48 3.30
#